data_AF-A0A958XTY0-F1
#
_entry.id   AF-A0A958XTY0-F1
#
_cell.length_a   1.000
_cell.length_b   1.000
_cell.length_c   1.000
_cell.angle_alpha   90.00
_cell.angle_beta   90.00
_cell.angle_gamma   90.00
#
_symmetry.space_group_name_H-M   'P 1'
#
loop_
_entity.id
_entity.type
_entity.pdbx_description
1 polymer ?
#
loop_
_entity_poly.entity_id
_entity_poly.type
_entity_poly.pdbx_seq_one_letter_code
_entity_poly.pdbx_strand_id
1 'polypeptide(L)'
;MKKDILSSLLAILIAACTQAQPLVKADAIALLGELAPPPATLAQAYDRVYAGGNTADPHAFYKPWTDKLERIAKEQQAIAEQYYRQNPMGYQAPAATPTKASPQQQAAMDAATAELMKKMTSDPAFAQKFAAMSEQEQHTYIAELLAEKGLKPVAGQANTSAEMPAGSDRDWMGMCSELMQQSVDASQWSEYIALQQQYADEHAAINDWVSAEINKLPMYEYGEYGHDHSPEEVKAVQKAGLEKHRQAAARMLEQSLEHYALYVQHLKEQYTPLNEALKSVHYGENYAFGMHYQMVMGAQMTMLQGLNAAEQHAADIAAEAARWEYEWRQIQ
;
A
#
# COMPACT_ATOMS: atom_id res chain seq x y z
N MET A 1 -31.25 57.35 2.72
CA MET A 1 -30.23 56.63 3.51
C MET A 1 -30.80 55.38 4.21
N LYS A 2 -31.51 54.49 3.51
CA LYS A 2 -31.98 53.19 4.05
C LYS A 2 -32.06 52.08 2.97
N LYS A 3 -31.28 52.20 1.89
CA LYS A 3 -31.26 51.19 0.81
C LYS A 3 -29.88 50.57 0.52
N ASP A 4 -28.82 51.07 1.16
CA ASP A 4 -27.45 50.70 0.76
C ASP A 4 -26.74 49.74 1.73
N ILE A 5 -27.46 49.16 2.72
CA ILE A 5 -26.86 48.23 3.70
C ILE A 5 -27.23 46.76 3.40
N LEU A 6 -28.33 46.50 2.67
CA LEU A 6 -28.73 45.12 2.34
C LEU A 6 -28.02 44.53 1.13
N SER A 7 -27.43 45.35 0.26
CA SER A 7 -26.69 44.86 -0.93
C SER A 7 -25.23 44.52 -0.65
N SER A 8 -24.67 44.93 0.51
CA SER A 8 -23.30 44.61 0.92
C SER A 8 -23.20 43.34 1.79
N LEU A 9 -24.32 42.76 2.21
CA LEU A 9 -24.35 41.50 2.97
C LEU A 9 -24.52 40.25 2.08
N LEU A 10 -24.87 40.43 0.80
CA LEU A 10 -24.95 39.34 -0.18
C LEU A 10 -23.62 39.10 -0.94
N ALA A 11 -22.64 40.00 -0.78
CA ALA A 11 -21.33 39.93 -1.43
C ALA A 11 -20.21 39.33 -0.54
N ILE A 12 -20.53 38.89 0.68
CA ILE A 12 -19.59 38.24 1.61
C ILE A 12 -19.91 36.74 1.79
N LEU A 13 -20.91 36.22 1.07
CA LEU A 13 -21.27 34.79 1.07
C LEU A 13 -21.07 34.12 -0.30
N ILE A 14 -20.15 34.65 -1.11
CA ILE A 14 -19.35 33.83 -2.02
C ILE A 14 -18.04 33.55 -1.29
N ALA A 15 -18.15 32.92 -0.11
CA ALA A 15 -17.02 32.15 0.40
C ALA A 15 -16.73 31.14 -0.70
N ALA A 16 -15.50 31.14 -1.21
CA ALA A 16 -15.00 30.14 -2.11
C ALA A 16 -15.40 28.76 -1.57
N CYS A 17 -16.45 28.17 -2.13
CA CYS A 17 -16.77 26.78 -1.90
C CYS A 17 -15.68 25.98 -2.62
N THR A 18 -14.49 25.90 -2.02
CA THR A 18 -13.62 24.75 -2.23
C THR A 18 -14.48 23.55 -1.93
N GLN A 19 -14.95 22.85 -2.98
CA GLN A 19 -15.74 21.64 -2.80
C GLN A 19 -14.85 20.67 -2.02
N ALA A 20 -15.16 20.47 -0.74
CA ALA A 20 -14.45 19.53 0.10
C ALA A 20 -14.43 18.18 -0.61
N GLN A 21 -13.25 17.57 -0.68
CA GLN A 21 -13.03 16.29 -1.34
C GLN A 21 -12.62 15.28 -0.27
N PRO A 22 -13.59 14.78 0.52
CA PRO A 22 -13.28 13.95 1.68
C PRO A 22 -12.67 12.62 1.25
N LEU A 23 -11.76 12.10 2.08
CA LEU A 23 -11.20 10.77 2.01
C LEU A 23 -11.59 10.00 3.27
N VAL A 24 -11.38 8.68 3.28
CA VAL A 24 -11.62 7.90 4.51
C VAL A 24 -10.59 8.32 5.56
N LYS A 25 -11.04 8.54 6.80
CA LYS A 25 -10.18 8.95 7.92
C LYS A 25 -9.45 7.74 8.51
N ALA A 26 -8.55 7.17 7.71
CA ALA A 26 -7.73 6.02 8.10
C ALA A 26 -6.27 6.45 8.29
N ASP A 27 -5.76 6.32 9.52
CA ASP A 27 -4.33 6.45 9.80
C ASP A 27 -3.66 5.09 9.53
N ALA A 28 -3.01 4.96 8.37
CA ALA A 28 -2.40 3.72 7.93
C ALA A 28 -1.27 3.26 8.86
N ILE A 29 -0.54 4.22 9.46
CA ILE A 29 0.52 3.93 10.42
C ILE A 29 -0.05 3.40 11.73
N ALA A 30 -1.15 3.99 12.21
CA ALA A 30 -1.85 3.47 13.37
C ALA A 30 -2.41 2.06 13.13
N LEU A 31 -3.00 1.81 11.95
CA LEU A 31 -3.53 0.49 11.58
C LEU A 31 -2.42 -0.58 11.52
N LEU A 32 -1.23 -0.26 10.98
CA LEU A 32 -0.06 -1.15 11.07
C LEU A 32 0.35 -1.43 12.52
N GLY A 33 0.25 -0.43 13.40
CA GLY A 33 0.55 -0.59 14.82
C GLY A 33 -0.46 -1.45 15.59
N GLU A 34 -1.70 -1.56 15.10
CA GLU A 34 -2.74 -2.41 15.67
C GLU A 34 -2.67 -3.86 15.17
N LEU A 35 -2.03 -4.11 14.02
CA LEU A 35 -1.88 -5.45 13.46
C LEU A 35 -1.03 -6.30 14.41
N ALA A 36 -1.58 -7.44 14.85
CA ALA A 36 -0.84 -8.36 15.69
C ALA A 36 0.36 -8.94 14.90
N PRO A 37 1.56 -9.04 15.50
CA PRO A 37 2.69 -9.66 14.84
C PRO A 37 2.48 -11.17 14.67
N PRO A 38 3.24 -11.85 13.81
CA PRO A 38 3.22 -13.31 13.71
C PRO A 38 3.50 -13.98 15.07
N PRO A 39 3.12 -15.26 15.26
CA PRO A 39 3.35 -15.96 16.52
C PRO A 39 4.84 -16.06 16.84
N ALA A 40 5.22 -15.92 18.10
CA ALA A 40 6.63 -15.98 18.51
C ALA A 40 7.13 -17.42 18.71
N THR A 41 6.22 -18.40 18.76
CA THR A 41 6.54 -19.80 19.02
C THR A 41 5.63 -20.72 18.22
N LEU A 42 6.06 -21.95 18.00
CA LEU A 42 5.26 -22.99 17.35
C LEU A 42 3.95 -23.28 18.08
N ALA A 43 3.96 -23.28 19.42
CA ALA A 43 2.76 -23.47 20.23
C ALA A 43 1.74 -22.35 20.01
N GLN A 44 2.20 -21.09 19.98
CA GLN A 44 1.32 -19.96 19.65
C GLN A 44 0.81 -20.03 18.22
N ALA A 45 1.64 -20.47 17.27
CA ALA A 45 1.22 -20.66 15.89
C ALA A 45 0.08 -21.68 15.80
N TYR A 46 0.25 -22.84 16.46
CA TYR A 46 -0.80 -23.85 16.59
C TYR A 46 -2.07 -23.27 17.18
N ASP A 47 -1.98 -22.57 18.31
CA ASP A 47 -3.16 -22.04 19.00
C ASP A 47 -3.91 -20.99 18.15
N ARG A 48 -3.21 -20.21 17.32
CA ARG A 48 -3.82 -19.22 16.41
C ARG A 48 -4.48 -19.87 15.20
N VAL A 49 -3.83 -20.87 14.60
CA VAL A 49 -4.29 -21.51 13.35
C VAL A 49 -5.34 -22.59 13.61
N TYR A 50 -5.26 -23.31 14.72
CA TYR A 50 -6.12 -24.44 15.07
C TYR A 50 -7.07 -24.14 16.25
N ALA A 51 -7.38 -22.87 16.50
CA ALA A 51 -8.28 -22.45 17.58
C ALA A 51 -9.67 -23.13 17.55
N GLY A 52 -10.14 -23.50 16.34
CA GLY A 52 -11.43 -24.17 16.10
C GLY A 52 -11.38 -25.71 16.13
N GLY A 53 -10.26 -26.32 16.52
CA GLY A 53 -10.06 -27.78 16.50
C GLY A 53 -9.06 -28.22 15.43
N ASN A 54 -9.39 -29.25 14.65
CA ASN A 54 -8.44 -29.85 13.69
C ASN A 54 -8.42 -29.19 12.30
N THR A 55 -9.17 -28.11 12.10
CA THR A 55 -9.20 -27.36 10.84
C THR A 55 -8.32 -26.14 10.96
N ALA A 56 -7.34 -26.01 10.06
CA ALA A 56 -6.47 -24.83 9.99
C ALA A 56 -7.24 -23.62 9.44
N ASP A 57 -7.21 -22.52 10.18
CA ASP A 57 -7.71 -21.20 9.76
C ASP A 57 -6.74 -20.11 10.27
N PRO A 58 -5.67 -19.80 9.50
CA PRO A 58 -4.68 -18.81 9.93
C PRO A 58 -5.23 -17.37 9.95
N HIS A 59 -6.34 -17.09 9.27
CA HIS A 59 -6.95 -15.76 9.20
C HIS A 59 -7.97 -15.50 10.31
N ALA A 60 -8.54 -16.56 10.93
CA ALA A 60 -9.49 -16.41 12.04
C ALA A 60 -8.97 -15.51 13.16
N PHE A 61 -7.68 -15.64 13.50
CA PHE A 61 -7.05 -14.81 14.54
C PHE A 61 -7.03 -13.32 14.18
N TYR A 62 -6.77 -13.00 12.90
CA TYR A 62 -6.69 -11.62 12.41
C TYR A 62 -8.05 -11.04 12.00
N LYS A 63 -9.11 -11.86 11.99
CA LYS A 63 -10.45 -11.47 11.54
C LYS A 63 -10.98 -10.15 12.10
N PRO A 64 -10.86 -9.84 13.42
CA PRO A 64 -11.34 -8.56 13.94
C PRO A 64 -10.65 -7.35 13.30
N TRP A 65 -9.37 -7.49 12.95
CA TRP A 65 -8.58 -6.44 12.31
C TRP A 65 -8.89 -6.37 10.81
N THR A 66 -9.02 -7.51 10.11
CA THR A 66 -9.41 -7.52 8.69
C THR A 66 -10.83 -6.99 8.48
N ASP A 67 -11.79 -7.32 9.35
CA ASP A 67 -13.14 -6.74 9.35
C ASP A 67 -13.13 -5.22 9.53
N LYS A 68 -12.16 -4.67 10.29
CA LYS A 68 -11.96 -3.22 10.42
C LYS A 68 -11.43 -2.64 9.11
N LEU A 69 -10.42 -3.27 8.50
CA LEU A 69 -9.83 -2.83 7.24
C LEU A 69 -10.84 -2.88 6.08
N GLU A 70 -11.63 -3.95 5.98
CA GLU A 70 -12.69 -4.08 4.98
C GLU A 70 -13.74 -2.97 5.09
N ARG A 71 -14.09 -2.57 6.32
CA ARG A 71 -15.05 -1.48 6.55
C ARG A 71 -14.50 -0.16 6.04
N ILE A 72 -13.22 0.11 6.29
CA ILE A 72 -12.51 1.29 5.80
C ILE A 72 -12.46 1.29 4.27
N ALA A 73 -12.13 0.14 3.66
CA ALA A 73 -12.10 0.00 2.20
C ALA A 73 -13.49 0.22 1.57
N LYS A 74 -14.56 -0.32 2.18
CA LYS A 74 -15.95 -0.09 1.76
C LYS A 74 -16.36 1.37 1.88
N GLU A 75 -15.95 2.06 2.95
CA GLU A 75 -16.18 3.49 3.12
C GLU A 75 -15.46 4.31 2.02
N GLN A 76 -14.20 3.98 1.73
CA GLN A 76 -13.46 4.62 0.66
C GLN A 76 -14.10 4.40 -0.71
N GLN A 77 -14.57 3.18 -1.00
CA GLN A 77 -15.32 2.89 -2.22
C GLN A 77 -16.61 3.71 -2.31
N ALA A 78 -17.36 3.83 -1.21
CA ALA A 78 -18.58 4.64 -1.17
C ALA A 78 -18.30 6.13 -1.43
N ILE A 79 -17.22 6.68 -0.87
CA ILE A 79 -16.74 8.04 -1.14
C ILE A 79 -16.39 8.22 -2.62
N ALA A 80 -15.67 7.26 -3.20
CA ALA A 80 -15.31 7.26 -4.62
C ALA A 80 -16.56 7.27 -5.51
N GLU A 81 -17.49 6.36 -5.25
CA GLU A 81 -18.75 6.26 -6.00
C GLU A 81 -19.58 7.54 -5.89
N GLN A 82 -19.69 8.12 -4.69
CA GLN A 82 -20.41 9.37 -4.49
C GLN A 82 -19.76 10.50 -5.29
N TYR A 83 -18.42 10.59 -5.28
CA TYR A 83 -17.70 11.61 -6.03
C TYR A 83 -17.97 11.48 -7.54
N TYR A 84 -17.88 10.28 -8.12
CA TYR A 84 -18.14 10.07 -9.55
C TYR A 84 -19.60 10.27 -9.95
N ARG A 85 -20.55 10.01 -9.05
CA ARG A 85 -21.97 10.36 -9.28
C ARG A 85 -22.18 11.87 -9.36
N GLN A 86 -21.48 12.63 -8.52
CA GLN A 86 -21.56 14.10 -8.49
C GLN A 86 -20.73 14.75 -9.61
N ASN A 87 -19.65 14.09 -10.03
CA ASN A 87 -18.68 14.57 -11.00
C ASN A 87 -18.47 13.52 -12.10
N PRO A 88 -19.46 13.29 -12.99
CA PRO A 88 -19.41 12.23 -13.99
C PRO A 88 -18.30 12.40 -15.03
N MET A 89 -17.83 13.64 -15.22
CA MET A 89 -16.69 13.97 -16.10
C MET A 89 -15.36 14.10 -15.32
N GLY A 90 -15.32 13.70 -14.04
CA GLY A 90 -14.19 13.93 -13.14
C GLY A 90 -14.13 15.37 -12.61
N TYR A 91 -12.98 15.74 -12.02
CA TYR A 91 -12.77 17.11 -11.52
C TYR A 91 -12.91 18.11 -12.66
N GLN A 92 -13.91 18.99 -12.58
CA GLN A 92 -14.02 20.15 -13.46
C GLN A 92 -13.36 21.32 -12.75
N ALA A 93 -12.24 21.80 -13.31
CA ALA A 93 -11.64 23.03 -12.84
C ALA A 93 -12.71 24.15 -12.87
N PRO A 94 -12.76 25.03 -11.85
CA PRO A 94 -13.66 26.17 -11.88
C PRO A 94 -13.48 26.91 -13.21
N ALA A 95 -14.60 27.35 -13.81
CA ALA A 95 -14.58 28.06 -15.08
C ALA A 95 -13.53 29.17 -15.00
N ALA A 96 -12.51 29.09 -15.87
CA ALA A 96 -11.45 30.08 -15.90
C ALA A 96 -12.09 31.47 -15.91
N THR A 97 -11.69 32.32 -14.96
CA THR A 97 -12.10 33.73 -14.98
C THR A 97 -11.78 34.25 -16.37
N PRO A 98 -12.72 34.87 -17.10
CA PRO A 98 -12.51 35.22 -18.50
C PRO A 98 -11.20 36.00 -18.63
N THR A 99 -10.18 35.34 -19.17
CA THR A 99 -8.89 35.94 -19.42
C THR A 99 -9.14 37.04 -20.45
N LYS A 100 -8.62 38.25 -20.20
CA LYS A 100 -8.54 39.30 -21.24
C LYS A 100 -7.54 38.92 -22.35
N ALA A 101 -7.14 37.65 -22.42
CA ALA A 101 -6.22 37.12 -23.39
C ALA A 101 -6.93 37.05 -24.74
N SER A 102 -6.30 37.59 -25.78
CA SER A 102 -6.81 37.39 -27.14
C SER A 102 -6.76 35.90 -27.50
N PRO A 103 -7.57 35.43 -28.47
CA PRO A 103 -7.51 34.04 -28.95
C PRO A 103 -6.09 33.58 -29.35
N GLN A 104 -5.27 34.52 -29.80
CA GLN A 104 -3.87 34.28 -30.17
C GLN A 104 -2.97 34.07 -28.95
N GLN A 105 -3.23 34.78 -27.84
CA GLN A 105 -2.53 34.58 -26.57
C GLN A 105 -2.93 33.25 -25.92
N GLN A 106 -4.22 32.88 -25.99
CA GLN A 106 -4.70 31.60 -25.51
C GLN A 106 -4.05 30.43 -26.25
N ALA A 107 -4.02 30.49 -27.59
CA ALA A 107 -3.37 29.46 -28.41
C ALA A 107 -1.86 29.32 -28.12
N ALA A 108 -1.17 30.43 -27.85
CA ALA A 108 0.25 30.42 -27.48
C ALA A 108 0.49 29.82 -26.08
N MET A 109 -0.39 30.11 -25.11
CA MET A 109 -0.34 29.49 -23.78
C MET A 109 -0.61 27.98 -23.83
N ASP A 110 -1.63 27.57 -24.58
CA ASP A 110 -1.99 26.15 -24.74
C ASP A 110 -0.86 25.38 -25.45
N ALA A 111 -0.23 25.98 -26.47
CA ALA A 111 0.89 25.38 -27.17
C ALA A 111 2.15 25.24 -26.28
N ALA A 112 2.46 26.25 -25.45
CA ALA A 112 3.57 26.19 -24.50
C ALA A 112 3.31 25.15 -23.40
N THR A 113 2.08 25.08 -22.89
CA THR A 113 1.68 24.10 -21.87
C THR A 113 1.74 22.68 -22.41
N ALA A 114 1.25 22.47 -23.64
CA ALA A 114 1.33 21.17 -24.31
C ALA A 114 2.79 20.74 -24.56
N GLU A 115 3.67 21.68 -24.92
CA GLU A 115 5.09 21.38 -25.12
C GLU A 115 5.81 21.07 -23.81
N LEU A 116 5.52 21.81 -22.73
CA LEU A 116 6.04 21.53 -21.40
C LEU A 116 5.59 20.15 -20.91
N MET A 117 4.28 19.86 -20.99
CA MET A 117 3.71 18.55 -20.64
C MET A 117 4.34 17.42 -21.47
N LYS A 118 4.55 17.64 -22.77
CA LYS A 118 5.23 16.67 -23.62
C LYS A 118 6.67 16.44 -23.16
N LYS A 119 7.45 17.49 -22.87
CA LYS A 119 8.83 17.33 -22.37
C LYS A 119 8.87 16.62 -21.01
N MET A 120 7.98 16.98 -20.09
CA MET A 120 7.86 16.33 -18.77
C MET A 120 7.50 14.85 -18.87
N THR A 121 6.73 14.44 -19.88
CA THR A 121 6.30 13.05 -20.06
C THR A 121 7.23 12.23 -20.95
N SER A 122 7.91 12.84 -21.92
CA SER A 122 8.79 12.14 -22.86
C SER A 122 10.27 12.15 -22.49
N ASP A 123 10.70 13.01 -21.55
CA ASP A 123 12.09 13.14 -21.11
C ASP A 123 12.19 13.10 -19.57
N PRO A 124 12.48 11.92 -18.99
CA PRO A 124 12.60 11.75 -17.54
C PRO A 124 13.72 12.59 -16.90
N ALA A 125 14.81 12.85 -17.63
CA ALA A 125 15.91 13.66 -17.13
C ALA A 125 15.53 15.15 -17.08
N PHE A 126 14.77 15.61 -18.07
CA PHE A 126 14.16 16.94 -18.03
C PHE A 126 13.18 17.09 -16.87
N ALA A 127 12.31 16.11 -16.63
CA ALA A 127 11.35 16.15 -15.52
C ALA A 127 12.04 16.26 -14.15
N GLN A 128 13.08 15.45 -13.91
CA GLN A 128 13.89 15.55 -12.68
C GLN A 128 14.60 16.90 -12.55
N LYS A 129 15.20 17.38 -13.64
CA LYS A 129 15.90 18.66 -13.64
C LYS A 129 14.94 19.84 -13.41
N PHE A 130 13.75 19.80 -14.01
CA PHE A 130 12.73 20.82 -13.86
C PHE A 130 12.15 20.83 -12.42
N ALA A 131 11.91 19.66 -11.84
CA ALA A 131 11.49 19.53 -10.44
C ALA A 131 12.57 20.03 -9.45
N ALA A 132 13.85 19.92 -9.81
CA ALA A 132 14.97 20.40 -8.99
C ALA A 132 15.28 21.90 -9.14
N MET A 133 14.67 22.59 -10.11
CA MET A 133 14.82 24.04 -10.28
C MET A 133 14.09 24.80 -9.17
N SER A 134 14.62 25.95 -8.77
CA SER A 134 13.88 26.90 -7.93
C SER A 134 12.66 27.44 -8.68
N GLU A 135 11.65 27.90 -7.93
CA GLU A 135 10.42 28.48 -8.49
C GLU A 135 10.73 29.62 -9.48
N GLN A 136 11.75 30.44 -9.18
CA GLN A 136 12.18 31.52 -10.05
C GLN A 136 12.81 31.03 -11.37
N GLU A 137 13.53 29.91 -11.34
CA GLU A 137 14.10 29.28 -12.53
C GLU A 137 13.02 28.60 -13.38
N GLN A 138 12.05 27.94 -12.74
CA GLN A 138 10.88 27.38 -13.43
C GLN A 138 10.06 28.48 -14.11
N HIS A 139 9.81 29.60 -13.42
CA HIS A 139 9.13 30.75 -14.00
C HIS A 139 9.89 31.35 -15.18
N THR A 140 11.21 31.46 -15.09
CA THR A 140 12.05 31.96 -16.18
C THR A 140 11.97 31.04 -17.39
N TYR A 141 12.07 29.72 -17.18
CA TYR A 141 11.94 28.74 -18.25
C TYR A 141 10.56 28.77 -18.94
N ILE A 142 9.49 28.86 -18.15
CA ILE A 142 8.12 28.97 -18.68
C ILE A 142 7.95 30.30 -19.44
N ALA A 143 8.52 31.40 -18.94
CA ALA A 143 8.47 32.69 -19.61
C ALA A 143 9.23 32.70 -20.95
N GLU A 144 10.39 32.04 -21.01
CA GLU A 144 11.14 31.84 -22.26
C GLU A 144 10.33 31.01 -23.26
N LEU A 145 9.74 29.89 -22.80
CA LEU A 145 8.90 29.03 -23.64
C LEU A 145 7.68 29.78 -24.20
N LEU A 146 7.03 30.60 -23.36
CA LEU A 146 5.91 31.45 -23.80
C LEU A 146 6.38 32.52 -24.80
N ALA A 147 7.55 33.12 -24.57
CA ALA A 147 8.15 34.08 -25.49
C ALA A 147 8.46 33.47 -26.87
N GLU A 148 8.96 32.23 -26.90
CA GLU A 148 9.17 31.46 -28.15
C GLU A 148 7.86 31.20 -28.91
N LYS A 149 6.72 31.09 -28.22
CA LYS A 149 5.39 30.97 -28.83
C LYS A 149 4.74 32.32 -29.21
N GLY A 150 5.50 33.41 -29.13
CA GLY A 150 5.08 34.73 -29.58
C GLY A 150 4.36 35.57 -28.52
N LEU A 151 4.34 35.13 -27.26
CA LEU A 151 3.88 35.95 -26.13
C LEU A 151 5.03 36.85 -25.65
N LYS A 152 5.03 38.12 -26.05
CA LYS A 152 5.97 39.09 -25.47
C LYS A 152 5.70 39.21 -23.95
N PRO A 153 6.75 39.23 -23.10
CA PRO A 153 6.57 39.50 -21.68
C PRO A 153 5.90 40.87 -21.54
N VAL A 154 4.70 40.90 -20.97
CA VAL A 154 4.02 42.16 -20.69
C VAL A 154 4.71 42.76 -19.47
N ALA A 155 5.30 43.94 -19.60
CA ALA A 155 5.78 44.70 -18.45
C ALA A 155 4.56 45.15 -17.64
N GLY A 156 4.24 44.39 -16.61
CA GLY A 156 3.15 44.60 -15.67
C GLY A 156 3.27 43.58 -14.54
N GLN A 157 2.70 43.87 -13.37
CA GLN A 157 2.57 42.86 -12.33
C GLN A 157 1.86 41.65 -12.94
N ALA A 158 2.44 40.46 -12.75
CA ALA A 158 1.81 39.21 -13.13
C ALA A 158 0.36 39.24 -12.63
N ASN A 159 -0.58 38.91 -13.51
CA ASN A 159 -1.95 38.65 -13.09
C ASN A 159 -1.95 37.27 -12.43
N THR A 160 -1.20 37.14 -11.32
CA THR A 160 -1.27 35.99 -10.46
C THR A 160 -2.68 36.00 -9.89
N SER A 161 -3.47 34.99 -10.21
CA SER A 161 -4.56 34.63 -9.31
C SER A 161 -3.94 34.59 -7.91
N ALA A 162 -4.39 35.45 -7.00
CA ALA A 162 -3.89 35.47 -5.63
C ALA A 162 -4.17 34.14 -4.91
N GLU A 163 -5.06 33.33 -5.48
CA GLU A 163 -5.40 32.00 -5.02
C GLU A 163 -4.66 30.96 -5.89
N MET A 164 -3.75 30.22 -5.24
CA MET A 164 -3.16 29.03 -5.83
C MET A 164 -4.26 28.00 -6.15
N PRO A 165 -4.12 27.18 -7.21
CA PRO A 165 -5.08 26.11 -7.49
C PRO A 165 -5.31 25.22 -6.26
N ALA A 166 -6.55 24.80 -6.05
CA ALA A 166 -6.87 23.84 -4.99
C ALA A 166 -5.97 22.59 -5.12
N GLY A 167 -5.34 22.19 -4.01
CA GLY A 167 -4.44 21.04 -3.99
C GLY A 167 -2.98 21.33 -4.32
N SER A 168 -2.59 22.59 -4.58
CA SER A 168 -1.21 22.93 -4.98
C SER A 168 -0.29 23.34 -3.82
N ASP A 169 -0.79 23.36 -2.58
CA ASP A 169 0.00 23.67 -1.37
C ASP A 169 0.96 22.54 -0.95
N ARG A 170 0.85 21.36 -1.59
CA ARG A 170 1.65 20.16 -1.31
C ARG A 170 1.95 19.39 -2.59
N ASP A 171 3.06 18.67 -2.58
CA ASP A 171 3.43 17.78 -3.67
C ASP A 171 2.67 16.44 -3.61
N TRP A 172 1.35 16.47 -3.81
CA TRP A 172 0.53 15.25 -3.86
C TRP A 172 0.98 14.31 -4.98
N MET A 173 1.46 14.85 -6.10
CA MET A 173 1.92 14.06 -7.23
C MET A 173 3.17 13.28 -6.88
N GLY A 174 4.20 13.92 -6.36
CA GLY A 174 5.43 13.26 -5.91
C GLY A 174 5.13 12.19 -4.87
N MET A 175 4.41 12.53 -3.79
CA MET A 175 4.09 11.57 -2.72
C MET A 175 3.29 10.36 -3.22
N CYS A 176 2.27 10.56 -4.06
CA CYS A 176 1.46 9.46 -4.56
C CYS A 176 2.21 8.61 -5.58
N SER A 177 2.98 9.24 -6.49
CA SER A 177 3.78 8.52 -7.48
C SER A 177 4.90 7.72 -6.85
N GLU A 178 5.59 8.27 -5.85
CA GLU A 178 6.62 7.57 -5.09
C GLU A 178 6.04 6.33 -4.39
N LEU A 179 4.91 6.48 -3.68
CA LEU A 179 4.23 5.35 -3.05
C LEU A 179 3.86 4.26 -4.08
N MET A 180 3.25 4.66 -5.20
CA MET A 180 2.86 3.70 -6.24
C MET A 180 4.06 2.97 -6.82
N GLN A 181 5.18 3.66 -7.04
CA GLN A 181 6.39 3.06 -7.57
C GLN A 181 7.06 2.13 -6.56
N GLN A 182 7.07 2.49 -5.28
CA GLN A 182 7.58 1.64 -4.20
C GLN A 182 6.68 0.41 -3.96
N SER A 183 5.37 0.52 -4.16
CA SER A 183 4.43 -0.58 -3.97
C SER A 183 4.60 -1.73 -4.97
N VAL A 184 5.17 -1.46 -6.15
CA VAL A 184 5.43 -2.47 -7.18
C VAL A 184 6.85 -3.03 -7.12
N ASP A 185 7.69 -2.56 -6.19
CA ASP A 185 9.03 -3.09 -6.02
C ASP A 185 8.95 -4.51 -5.43
N ALA A 186 9.28 -5.50 -6.25
CA ALA A 186 9.24 -6.91 -5.89
C ALA A 186 10.47 -7.34 -5.06
N SER A 187 11.51 -6.50 -4.96
CA SER A 187 12.75 -6.86 -4.26
C SER A 187 12.51 -7.22 -2.79
N GLN A 188 11.56 -6.56 -2.14
CA GLN A 188 11.17 -6.80 -0.74
C GLN A 188 10.65 -8.23 -0.46
N TRP A 189 10.14 -8.94 -1.49
CA TRP A 189 9.66 -10.31 -1.35
C TRP A 189 10.73 -11.37 -1.63
N SER A 190 11.85 -10.98 -2.25
CA SER A 190 12.86 -11.93 -2.73
C SER A 190 13.56 -12.68 -1.60
N GLU A 191 13.88 -11.99 -0.49
CA GLU A 191 14.54 -12.60 0.66
C GLU A 191 13.61 -13.57 1.40
N TYR A 192 12.34 -13.20 1.58
CA TYR A 192 11.35 -14.07 2.20
C TYR A 192 11.07 -15.31 1.35
N ILE A 193 10.96 -15.17 0.03
CA ILE A 193 10.80 -16.32 -0.88
C ILE A 193 12.02 -17.24 -0.81
N ALA A 194 13.23 -16.68 -0.75
CA ALA A 194 14.46 -17.46 -0.60
C ALA A 194 14.47 -18.23 0.74
N LEU A 195 14.05 -17.59 1.83
CA LEU A 195 13.88 -18.22 3.13
C LEU A 195 12.88 -19.39 3.07
N GLN A 196 11.71 -19.19 2.45
CA GLN A 196 10.71 -20.25 2.29
C GLN A 196 11.27 -21.43 1.49
N GLN A 197 11.99 -21.17 0.40
CA GLN A 197 12.60 -22.23 -0.41
C GLN A 197 13.66 -23.01 0.38
N GLN A 198 14.53 -22.33 1.13
CA GLN A 198 15.55 -22.97 1.96
C GLN A 198 14.91 -23.97 2.93
N TYR A 199 13.85 -23.56 3.63
CA TYR A 199 13.19 -24.43 4.60
C TYR A 199 12.34 -25.52 3.93
N ALA A 200 11.74 -25.25 2.76
CA ALA A 200 11.09 -26.29 1.97
C ALA A 200 12.08 -27.42 1.60
N ASP A 201 13.30 -27.06 1.19
CA ASP A 201 14.37 -28.02 0.90
C ASP A 201 14.83 -28.77 2.16
N GLU A 202 14.90 -28.08 3.30
CA GLU A 202 15.24 -28.71 4.59
C GLU A 202 14.17 -29.71 5.05
N HIS A 203 12.88 -29.37 4.92
CA HIS A 203 11.78 -30.29 5.20
C HIS A 203 11.81 -31.48 4.23
N ALA A 204 12.12 -31.29 2.95
CA ALA A 204 12.30 -32.40 2.01
C ALA A 204 13.44 -33.34 2.43
N ALA A 205 14.59 -32.79 2.84
CA ALA A 205 15.72 -33.59 3.30
C ALA A 205 15.40 -34.40 4.58
N ILE A 206 14.55 -33.87 5.46
CA ILE A 206 14.08 -34.62 6.64
C ILE A 206 13.17 -35.78 6.22
N ASN A 207 12.28 -35.59 5.24
CA ASN A 207 11.43 -36.66 4.70
C ASN A 207 12.26 -37.77 4.05
N ASP A 208 13.30 -37.41 3.31
CA ASP A 208 14.24 -38.37 2.71
C ASP A 208 14.97 -39.16 3.79
N TRP A 209 15.41 -38.48 4.87
CA TRP A 209 16.02 -39.13 6.03
C TRP A 209 15.05 -40.11 6.71
N VAL A 210 13.80 -39.72 6.99
CA VAL A 210 12.78 -40.59 7.58
C VAL A 210 12.58 -41.85 6.73
N SER A 211 12.45 -41.68 5.41
CA SER A 211 12.27 -42.80 4.48
C SER A 211 13.48 -43.74 4.48
N ALA A 212 14.69 -43.18 4.50
CA ALA A 212 15.91 -43.96 4.58
C ALA A 212 16.06 -44.73 5.90
N GLU A 213 15.64 -44.16 7.03
CA GLU A 213 15.65 -44.83 8.33
C GLU A 213 14.60 -45.95 8.41
N ILE A 214 13.39 -45.73 7.90
CA ILE A 214 12.35 -46.78 7.83
C ILE A 214 12.84 -47.98 7.00
N ASN A 215 13.47 -47.73 5.85
CA ASN A 215 14.00 -48.80 4.99
C ASN A 215 15.13 -49.63 5.64
N LYS A 216 15.75 -49.14 6.72
CA LYS A 216 16.75 -49.91 7.50
C LYS A 216 16.11 -50.84 8.52
N LEU A 217 14.83 -50.65 8.84
CA LEU A 217 14.13 -51.46 9.83
C LEU A 217 13.96 -52.90 9.32
N PRO A 218 14.04 -53.90 10.21
CA PRO A 218 13.78 -55.28 9.83
C PRO A 218 12.34 -55.42 9.29
N MET A 219 12.19 -56.20 8.22
CA MET A 219 10.88 -56.61 7.74
C MET A 219 10.47 -57.90 8.42
N TYR A 220 9.23 -57.96 8.89
CA TYR A 220 8.64 -59.16 9.49
C TYR A 220 7.73 -59.85 8.48
N GLU A 221 7.92 -61.17 8.33
CA GLU A 221 7.08 -62.00 7.47
C GLU A 221 5.88 -62.54 8.27
N TYR A 222 4.67 -62.08 7.96
CA TYR A 222 3.43 -62.64 8.52
C TYR A 222 2.80 -63.62 7.53
N GLY A 223 3.49 -64.76 7.29
CA GLY A 223 3.00 -65.83 6.41
C GLY A 223 2.61 -65.32 5.02
N GLU A 224 1.51 -65.84 4.46
CA GLU A 224 1.05 -65.51 3.08
C GLU A 224 0.54 -64.06 2.89
N TYR A 225 0.44 -63.24 3.94
CA TYR A 225 -0.35 -62.00 3.90
C TYR A 225 0.40 -60.68 4.17
N GLY A 226 1.72 -60.67 4.37
CA GLY A 226 2.43 -59.40 4.42
C GLY A 226 3.93 -59.47 4.69
N HIS A 227 4.66 -58.58 4.03
CA HIS A 227 6.04 -58.20 4.36
C HIS A 227 6.00 -56.73 4.75
N ASP A 228 6.07 -56.42 6.04
CA ASP A 228 6.04 -55.03 6.51
C ASP A 228 6.99 -54.81 7.69
N HIS A 229 7.32 -53.55 7.96
CA HIS A 229 8.09 -53.13 9.12
C HIS A 229 7.22 -53.16 10.38
N SER A 230 7.85 -53.24 11.56
CA SER A 230 7.12 -53.09 12.83
C SER A 230 6.46 -51.70 12.90
N PRO A 231 5.13 -51.62 13.12
CA PRO A 231 4.45 -50.34 13.26
C PRO A 231 5.00 -49.46 14.39
N GLU A 232 5.48 -50.08 15.47
CA GLU A 232 6.06 -49.35 16.61
C GLU A 232 7.43 -48.73 16.26
N GLU A 233 8.26 -49.47 15.51
CA GLU A 233 9.57 -48.98 15.07
C GLU A 233 9.42 -47.88 14.01
N VAL A 234 8.49 -48.04 13.07
CA VAL A 234 8.12 -47.00 12.10
C VAL A 234 7.62 -45.75 12.81
N LYS A 235 6.72 -45.89 13.78
CA LYS A 235 6.21 -44.76 14.59
C LYS A 235 7.35 -44.05 15.32
N ALA A 236 8.34 -44.78 15.83
CA ALA A 236 9.50 -44.18 16.51
C ALA A 236 10.36 -43.33 15.55
N VAL A 237 10.61 -43.81 14.33
CA VAL A 237 11.33 -43.04 13.29
C VAL A 237 10.53 -41.81 12.88
N GLN A 238 9.21 -41.94 12.69
CA GLN A 238 8.32 -40.82 12.36
C GLN A 238 8.30 -39.76 13.47
N LYS A 239 8.27 -40.16 14.75
CA LYS A 239 8.39 -39.22 15.89
C LYS A 239 9.70 -38.45 15.86
N ALA A 240 10.82 -39.12 15.56
CA ALA A 240 12.12 -38.46 15.43
C ALA A 240 12.17 -37.51 14.22
N GLY A 241 11.54 -37.87 13.10
CA GLY A 241 11.38 -37.00 11.93
C GLY A 241 10.56 -35.75 12.21
N LEU A 242 9.42 -35.89 12.89
CA LEU A 242 8.57 -34.77 13.27
C LEU A 242 9.26 -33.82 14.25
N GLU A 243 10.08 -34.34 15.17
CA GLU A 243 10.92 -33.49 16.03
C GLU A 243 11.95 -32.69 15.21
N LYS A 244 12.55 -33.28 14.17
CA LYS A 244 13.45 -32.55 13.25
C LYS A 244 12.70 -31.47 12.47
N HIS A 245 11.51 -31.77 11.95
CA HIS A 245 10.67 -30.77 11.27
C HIS A 245 10.29 -29.62 12.19
N ARG A 246 9.94 -29.94 13.44
CA ARG A 246 9.64 -28.94 14.48
C ARG A 246 10.84 -28.02 14.73
N GLN A 247 12.04 -28.57 14.82
CA GLN A 247 13.27 -27.78 14.99
C GLN A 247 13.57 -26.89 13.78
N ALA A 248 13.35 -27.38 12.55
CA ALA A 248 13.48 -26.59 11.33
C ALA A 248 12.44 -25.45 11.30
N ALA A 249 11.17 -25.76 11.58
CA ALA A 249 10.09 -24.79 11.65
C ALA A 249 10.33 -23.71 12.72
N ALA A 250 10.90 -24.07 13.88
CA ALA A 250 11.26 -23.10 14.91
C ALA A 250 12.33 -22.10 14.44
N ARG A 251 13.35 -22.57 13.71
CA ARG A 251 14.38 -21.68 13.12
C ARG A 251 13.81 -20.82 11.99
N MET A 252 12.94 -21.39 11.15
CA MET A 252 12.23 -20.64 10.11
C MET A 252 11.38 -19.54 10.71
N LEU A 253 10.67 -19.83 11.80
CA LEU A 253 9.83 -18.86 12.49
C LEU A 253 10.66 -17.69 13.04
N GLU A 254 11.78 -17.99 13.70
CA GLU A 254 12.69 -16.95 14.22
C GLU A 254 13.17 -15.99 13.11
N GLN A 255 13.61 -16.53 11.97
CA GLN A 255 14.05 -15.72 10.83
C GLN A 255 12.89 -14.99 10.16
N SER A 256 11.74 -15.64 9.99
CA SER A 256 10.53 -15.02 9.44
C SER A 256 10.05 -13.82 10.26
N LEU A 257 10.19 -13.87 11.59
CA LEU A 257 9.83 -12.75 12.47
C LEU A 257 10.72 -11.51 12.21
N GLU A 258 12.01 -11.70 11.96
CA GLU A 258 12.93 -10.63 11.61
C GLU A 258 12.56 -10.00 10.26
N HIS A 259 12.36 -10.82 9.23
CA HIS A 259 11.93 -10.34 7.91
C HIS A 259 10.58 -9.62 7.96
N TYR A 260 9.63 -10.14 8.75
CA TYR A 260 8.33 -9.50 8.93
C TYR A 260 8.47 -8.13 9.61
N ALA A 261 9.31 -8.02 10.65
CA ALA A 261 9.55 -6.75 11.33
C ALA A 261 10.16 -5.70 10.38
N LEU A 262 11.13 -6.10 9.56
CA LEU A 262 11.71 -5.25 8.51
C LEU A 262 10.67 -4.82 7.49
N TYR A 263 9.81 -5.75 7.05
CA TYR A 263 8.72 -5.45 6.11
C TYR A 263 7.73 -4.42 6.69
N VAL A 264 7.26 -4.61 7.92
CA VAL A 264 6.37 -3.64 8.58
C VAL A 264 7.05 -2.29 8.77
N GLN A 265 8.34 -2.27 9.10
CA GLN A 265 9.10 -1.03 9.21
C GLN A 265 9.21 -0.31 7.86
N HIS A 266 9.47 -1.04 6.79
CA HIS A 266 9.50 -0.51 5.43
C HIS A 266 8.16 0.09 5.03
N LEU A 267 7.04 -0.60 5.28
CA LEU A 267 5.69 -0.06 5.02
C LEU A 267 5.45 1.24 5.80
N LYS A 268 5.90 1.33 7.06
CA LYS A 268 5.76 2.58 7.84
C LYS A 268 6.55 3.72 7.20
N GLU A 269 7.77 3.47 6.76
CA GLU A 269 8.61 4.47 6.09
C GLU A 269 7.98 4.93 4.77
N GLN A 270 7.50 4.00 3.95
CA GLN A 270 6.81 4.30 2.69
C GLN A 270 5.52 5.11 2.92
N TYR A 271 4.72 4.77 3.94
CA TYR A 271 3.38 5.35 4.12
C TYR A 271 3.41 6.68 4.87
N THR A 272 4.45 6.94 5.67
CA THR A 272 4.53 8.11 6.56
C THR A 272 4.35 9.43 5.81
N PRO A 273 5.04 9.71 4.68
CA PRO A 273 4.91 11.00 3.98
C PRO A 273 3.46 11.30 3.58
N LEU A 274 2.79 10.34 2.94
CA LEU A 274 1.41 10.53 2.49
C LEU A 274 0.43 10.54 3.67
N ASN A 275 0.60 9.67 4.67
CA ASN A 275 -0.29 9.60 5.83
C ASN A 275 -0.29 10.90 6.64
N GLU A 276 0.88 11.46 6.92
CA GLU A 276 1.00 12.74 7.62
C GLU A 276 0.49 13.92 6.77
N ALA A 277 0.67 13.84 5.44
CA ALA A 277 0.09 14.82 4.53
C ALA A 277 -1.44 14.82 4.57
N LEU A 278 -2.07 13.64 4.51
CA LEU A 278 -3.52 13.45 4.61
C LEU A 278 -4.07 13.95 5.95
N LYS A 279 -3.40 13.62 7.06
CA LYS A 279 -3.81 14.04 8.41
C LYS A 279 -3.84 15.55 8.57
N SER A 280 -2.81 16.22 8.07
CA SER A 280 -2.68 17.67 8.21
C SER A 280 -3.61 18.48 7.31
N VAL A 281 -4.27 17.84 6.32
CA VAL A 281 -5.42 18.40 5.60
C VAL A 281 -6.76 17.81 6.05
N HIS A 282 -6.78 17.16 7.22
CA HIS A 282 -7.95 16.53 7.83
C HIS A 282 -8.68 15.58 6.86
N TYR A 283 -7.93 14.83 6.06
CA TYR A 283 -8.46 13.90 5.07
C TYR A 283 -9.51 14.53 4.14
N GLY A 284 -9.33 15.79 3.74
CA GLY A 284 -10.23 16.42 2.77
C GLY A 284 -11.52 16.99 3.35
N GLU A 285 -11.75 16.93 4.66
CA GLU A 285 -13.01 17.38 5.30
C GLU A 285 -13.35 18.85 4.99
N ASN A 286 -12.32 19.70 4.91
CA ASN A 286 -12.42 21.10 4.49
C ASN A 286 -11.34 21.45 3.46
N TYR A 287 -10.89 20.46 2.69
CA TYR A 287 -9.78 20.60 1.77
C TYR A 287 -10.13 20.03 0.40
N ALA A 288 -9.73 20.73 -0.65
CA ALA A 288 -9.90 20.31 -2.02
C ALA A 288 -8.52 19.92 -2.58
N PHE A 289 -8.34 18.64 -2.86
CA PHE A 289 -7.18 18.08 -3.57
C PHE A 289 -7.14 18.49 -5.06
N GLY A 290 -8.24 19.04 -5.57
CA GLY A 290 -8.36 19.52 -6.95
C GLY A 290 -8.18 18.39 -7.95
N MET A 291 -7.30 18.62 -8.92
CA MET A 291 -6.95 17.63 -9.95
C MET A 291 -6.24 16.38 -9.41
N HIS A 292 -5.67 16.44 -8.20
CA HIS A 292 -4.93 15.33 -7.60
C HIS A 292 -5.85 14.32 -6.91
N TYR A 293 -7.13 14.63 -6.71
CA TYR A 293 -8.02 13.84 -5.87
C TYR A 293 -8.08 12.34 -6.21
N GLN A 294 -8.19 11.99 -7.50
CA GLN A 294 -8.23 10.59 -7.93
C GLN A 294 -6.93 9.84 -7.59
N MET A 295 -5.80 10.52 -7.76
CA MET A 295 -4.49 9.97 -7.47
C MET A 295 -4.28 9.80 -5.95
N VAL A 296 -4.68 10.78 -5.15
CA VAL A 296 -4.64 10.67 -3.68
C VAL A 296 -5.54 9.53 -3.18
N MET A 297 -6.74 9.40 -3.74
CA MET A 297 -7.64 8.30 -3.44
C MET A 297 -7.06 6.94 -3.83
N GLY A 298 -6.46 6.83 -5.03
CA GLY A 298 -5.77 5.62 -5.46
C GLY A 298 -4.62 5.25 -4.52
N ALA A 299 -3.80 6.24 -4.15
CA ALA A 299 -2.67 6.04 -3.23
C ALA A 299 -3.13 5.59 -1.84
N GLN A 300 -4.23 6.15 -1.32
CA GLN A 300 -4.83 5.67 -0.08
C GLN A 300 -5.32 4.22 -0.19
N MET A 301 -5.91 3.82 -1.31
CA MET A 301 -6.30 2.42 -1.53
C MET A 301 -5.09 1.49 -1.58
N THR A 302 -3.99 1.90 -2.22
CA THR A 302 -2.72 1.15 -2.22
C THR A 302 -2.17 0.95 -0.81
N MET A 303 -2.23 1.97 0.06
CA MET A 303 -1.87 1.80 1.47
C MET A 303 -2.74 0.72 2.13
N LEU A 304 -4.07 0.76 1.96
CA LEU A 304 -4.97 -0.26 2.54
C LEU A 304 -4.68 -1.67 1.99
N GLN A 305 -4.35 -1.80 0.70
CA GLN A 305 -3.97 -3.09 0.11
C GLN A 305 -2.67 -3.63 0.71
N GLY A 306 -1.67 -2.78 0.95
CA GLY A 306 -0.44 -3.22 1.60
C GLY A 306 -0.63 -3.54 3.09
N LEU A 307 -1.56 -2.88 3.80
CA LEU A 307 -2.01 -3.33 5.13
C LEU A 307 -2.54 -4.76 5.07
N ASN A 308 -3.41 -5.07 4.09
CA ASN A 308 -3.94 -6.41 3.92
C ASN A 308 -2.84 -7.44 3.58
N ALA A 309 -1.86 -7.05 2.75
CA ALA A 309 -0.70 -7.90 2.45
C ALA A 309 0.15 -8.20 3.69
N ALA A 310 0.29 -7.24 4.62
CA ALA A 310 0.99 -7.44 5.88
C ALA A 310 0.26 -8.40 6.83
N GLU A 311 -1.07 -8.42 6.81
CA GLU A 311 -1.84 -9.44 7.52
C GLU A 311 -1.65 -10.82 6.88
N GLN A 312 -1.79 -10.92 5.55
CA GLN A 312 -1.59 -12.19 4.83
C GLN A 312 -0.22 -12.79 5.13
N HIS A 313 0.83 -11.98 5.08
CA HIS A 313 2.19 -12.43 5.38
C HIS A 313 2.31 -12.96 6.83
N ALA A 314 1.67 -12.29 7.80
CA ALA A 314 1.66 -12.77 9.18
C ALA A 314 0.86 -14.06 9.38
N ALA A 315 -0.23 -14.24 8.62
CA ALA A 315 -1.04 -15.45 8.60
C ALA A 315 -0.28 -16.63 7.97
N ASP A 316 0.44 -16.40 6.87
CA ASP A 316 1.24 -17.42 6.19
C ASP A 316 2.37 -17.94 7.08
N ILE A 317 3.10 -17.05 7.76
CA ILE A 317 4.13 -17.42 8.75
C ILE A 317 3.51 -18.28 9.86
N ALA A 318 2.31 -17.92 10.34
CA ALA A 318 1.62 -18.69 11.37
C ALA A 318 1.21 -20.08 10.86
N ALA A 319 0.69 -20.18 9.64
CA ALA A 319 0.24 -21.44 9.05
C ALA A 319 1.39 -22.45 8.91
N GLU A 320 2.53 -22.01 8.38
CA GLU A 320 3.69 -22.88 8.18
C GLU A 320 4.24 -23.39 9.52
N ALA A 321 4.40 -22.51 10.51
CA ALA A 321 4.83 -22.89 11.85
C ALA A 321 3.83 -23.84 12.55
N ALA A 322 2.53 -23.59 12.39
CA ALA A 322 1.48 -24.36 13.04
C ALA A 322 1.36 -25.79 12.49
N ARG A 323 1.59 -25.99 11.19
CA ARG A 323 1.52 -27.30 10.54
C ARG A 323 2.40 -28.33 11.24
N TRP A 324 3.68 -28.00 11.44
CA TRP A 324 4.65 -28.94 12.01
C TRP A 324 4.40 -29.22 13.50
N GLU A 325 3.92 -28.22 14.24
CA GLU A 325 3.47 -28.43 15.62
C GLU A 325 2.21 -29.31 15.68
N TYR A 326 1.28 -29.13 14.75
CA TYR A 326 0.07 -29.97 14.65
C TYR A 326 0.44 -31.43 14.38
N GLU A 327 1.24 -31.70 13.34
CA GLU A 327 1.66 -33.06 12.99
C GLU A 327 2.40 -33.75 14.16
N TRP A 328 3.28 -33.02 14.86
CA TRP A 328 3.98 -33.53 16.04
C TRP A 328 3.05 -33.89 17.21
N ARG A 329 1.98 -33.10 17.43
CA ARG A 329 0.99 -33.38 18.50
C ARG A 329 0.13 -34.61 18.19
N GLN A 330 -0.19 -34.85 16.92
CA GLN A 330 -1.05 -35.97 16.51
C GLN A 330 -0.37 -37.35 16.67
N ILE A 331 0.95 -37.42 16.60
CA ILE A 331 1.68 -38.70 16.67
C ILE A 331 2.04 -39.15 18.09
N GLN A 332 1.95 -38.27 19.10
CA GLN A 332 2.32 -38.60 20.49
C GLN A 332 1.58 -39.83 21.00
#